data_AF-A0A8D8CQ23-F1
#
_entry.id   AF-A0A8D8CQ23-F1
#
_cell.length_a   1.000
_cell.length_b   1.000
_cell.length_c   1.000
_cell.angle_alpha   90.00
_cell.angle_beta   90.00
_cell.angle_gamma   90.00
#
_symmetry.space_group_name_H-M   'P 1'
#
loop_
_entity.id
_entity.type
_entity.pdbx_description
1 polymer ?
#
loop_
_entity_poly.entity_id
_entity_poly.type
_entity_poly.pdbx_seq_one_letter_code
_entity_poly.pdbx_strand_id
1 'polypeptide(L)'
;AEGRAWHIKHFACFECDKQLGGQRYIMRDGKPYCLHCFDAMFAEYCDFCSEPIGVDQGQMSHDGQHWHATDNCFACSTCRCSLLGRPFLPRRGEIYCSIACSKGEPPTPSEASSGLPMNNCVATMML
;
A
#
# COMPACT_ATOMS: atom_id res chain seq x y z
N ALA A 1 -21.66 -20.18 -0.58
CA ALA A 1 -20.32 -20.37 0.01
C ALA A 1 -20.40 -21.42 1.12
N GLU A 2 -19.66 -22.51 0.95
CA GLU A 2 -19.34 -23.61 1.89
C GLU A 2 -20.22 -23.90 3.13
N GLY A 3 -21.54 -24.05 2.96
CA GLY A 3 -22.37 -25.10 3.58
C GLY A 3 -22.39 -25.30 5.11
N ARG A 4 -21.71 -24.49 5.91
CA ARG A 4 -21.63 -24.62 7.37
C ARG A 4 -22.33 -23.43 8.02
N ALA A 5 -23.51 -23.68 8.56
CA ALA A 5 -24.24 -22.72 9.38
C ALA A 5 -23.55 -22.58 10.74
N TRP A 6 -22.66 -21.60 10.86
CA TRP A 6 -22.09 -21.22 12.15
C TRP A 6 -23.18 -20.56 12.98
N HIS A 7 -23.38 -21.01 14.22
CA HIS A 7 -24.22 -20.29 15.16
C HIS A 7 -23.62 -18.89 15.37
N ILE A 8 -24.37 -17.85 14.98
CA ILE A 8 -24.01 -16.42 15.07
C ILE A 8 -23.44 -16.00 16.43
N LYS A 9 -23.78 -16.71 17.51
CA LYS A 9 -23.31 -16.43 18.87
C LYS A 9 -21.85 -16.82 19.17
N HIS A 10 -21.17 -17.55 18.28
CA HIS A 10 -19.78 -17.97 18.50
C HIS A 10 -18.77 -17.39 17.48
N PHE A 11 -19.21 -16.53 16.56
CA PHE A 11 -18.29 -15.88 15.62
C PHE A 11 -17.76 -14.57 16.23
N ALA A 12 -16.60 -14.66 16.87
CA ALA A 12 -15.97 -13.59 17.61
C ALA A 12 -14.49 -13.43 17.24
N CYS A 13 -13.94 -12.24 17.47
CA CYS A 13 -12.51 -11.96 17.30
C CYS A 13 -11.70 -12.89 18.21
N PHE A 14 -10.70 -13.57 17.65
CA PHE A 14 -9.84 -14.48 18.39
C PHE A 14 -9.03 -13.77 19.50
N GLU A 15 -8.75 -12.48 19.35
CA GLU A 15 -7.93 -11.73 20.30
C GLU A 15 -8.73 -11.07 21.42
N CYS A 16 -9.91 -10.52 21.12
CA CYS A 16 -10.66 -9.71 22.07
C CYS A 16 -12.10 -10.19 22.34
N ASP A 17 -12.47 -11.36 21.82
CA ASP A 17 -13.80 -11.99 21.95
C ASP A 17 -14.98 -11.13 21.47
N LYS A 18 -14.71 -9.99 20.81
CA LYS A 18 -15.76 -9.13 20.24
C LYS A 18 -16.53 -9.90 19.18
N GLN A 19 -17.86 -9.93 19.30
CA GLN A 19 -18.73 -10.53 18.29
C GLN A 19 -18.55 -9.85 16.92
N LEU A 20 -18.38 -10.65 15.87
CA LEU A 20 -18.09 -10.19 14.51
C LEU A 20 -19.29 -10.30 13.56
N GLY A 21 -20.44 -10.77 14.04
CA GLY A 21 -21.67 -10.86 13.25
C GLY A 21 -22.04 -9.50 12.63
N GLY A 22 -22.06 -9.42 11.29
CA GLY A 22 -22.36 -8.19 10.56
C GLY A 22 -21.24 -7.12 10.59
N GLN A 23 -20.08 -7.44 11.15
CA GLN A 23 -18.91 -6.56 11.19
C GLN A 23 -17.86 -7.03 10.17
N ARG A 24 -16.96 -6.12 9.79
CA ARG A 24 -15.80 -6.47 8.97
C ARG A 24 -14.76 -7.21 9.83
N TYR A 25 -14.15 -8.23 9.26
CA TYR A 25 -13.14 -9.06 9.91
C TYR A 25 -12.14 -9.61 8.87
N ILE A 26 -11.02 -10.11 9.35
CA ILE A 26 -9.98 -10.74 8.53
C ILE A 26 -9.70 -12.13 9.08
N MET A 27 -9.58 -13.13 8.18
CA MET A 27 -9.16 -14.48 8.54
C MET A 27 -7.64 -14.58 8.38
N ARG A 28 -6.95 -15.00 9.43
CA ARG A 28 -5.51 -15.31 9.39
C ARG A 28 -5.28 -16.63 10.11
N ASP A 29 -4.58 -17.56 9.45
CA ASP A 29 -4.29 -18.90 10.00
C ASP A 29 -5.53 -19.63 10.55
N GLY A 30 -6.67 -19.46 9.85
CA GLY A 30 -7.95 -20.06 10.23
C GLY A 30 -8.67 -19.39 11.40
N LYS A 31 -8.16 -18.26 11.92
CA LYS A 31 -8.74 -17.51 13.04
C LYS A 31 -9.29 -16.15 12.59
N PRO A 32 -10.49 -15.75 13.03
CA PRO A 32 -11.08 -14.46 12.70
C PRO A 32 -10.56 -13.34 13.64
N TYR A 33 -10.19 -12.20 13.07
CA TYR A 33 -9.79 -11.00 13.82
C TYR A 33 -10.66 -9.80 13.44
N CYS A 34 -11.05 -8.97 14.41
CA CYS A 34 -11.58 -7.65 14.09
C CYS A 34 -10.47 -6.77 13.51
N LEU A 35 -10.82 -5.76 12.72
CA LEU A 35 -9.82 -4.92 12.03
C LEU A 35 -8.85 -4.26 13.03
N HIS A 36 -9.35 -3.80 14.18
CA HIS A 36 -8.51 -3.19 15.21
C HIS A 36 -7.45 -4.14 15.76
N CYS A 37 -7.83 -5.37 16.14
CA CYS A 37 -6.87 -6.36 16.63
C CYS A 37 -5.92 -6.81 15.52
N PHE A 38 -6.41 -6.90 14.27
CA PHE A 38 -5.57 -7.25 13.14
C PHE A 38 -4.49 -6.18 12.91
N ASP A 39 -4.87 -4.90 12.84
CA ASP A 39 -3.94 -3.80 12.67
C ASP A 39 -2.94 -3.74 13.84
N ALA A 40 -3.40 -3.89 15.08
CA ALA A 40 -2.52 -3.85 16.25
C ALA A 40 -1.47 -4.97 16.28
N MET A 41 -1.74 -6.13 15.68
CA MET A 41 -0.86 -7.30 15.73
C MET A 41 -0.05 -7.51 14.46
N PHE A 42 -0.57 -7.07 13.31
CA PHE A 42 -0.07 -7.49 12.00
C PHE A 42 0.07 -6.35 10.99
N ALA A 43 -0.20 -5.10 11.37
CA ALA A 43 0.03 -3.99 10.46
C ALA A 43 1.52 -3.85 10.12
N GLU A 44 1.81 -3.64 8.84
CA GLU A 44 3.12 -3.17 8.40
C GLU A 44 3.27 -1.68 8.74
N TYR A 45 4.50 -1.21 8.84
CA TYR A 45 4.81 0.19 9.14
C TYR A 45 5.20 0.92 7.87
N CYS A 46 4.73 2.15 7.72
CA CYS A 46 5.07 2.96 6.57
C CYS A 46 6.53 3.42 6.62
N ASP A 47 7.34 3.07 5.63
CA ASP A 47 8.75 3.45 5.50
C ASP A 47 8.95 4.96 5.34
N PHE A 48 7.89 5.72 5.03
CA PHE A 48 7.97 7.18 4.98
C PHE A 48 7.63 7.87 6.31
N CYS A 49 6.47 7.57 6.91
CA CYS A 49 5.99 8.28 8.11
C CYS A 49 6.16 7.49 9.41
N SER A 50 6.62 6.24 9.35
CA SER A 50 6.79 5.33 10.49
C SER A 50 5.51 4.97 11.27
N GLU A 51 4.33 5.31 10.74
CA GLU A 51 3.03 4.95 11.31
C GLU A 51 2.51 3.63 10.71
N PRO A 52 1.72 2.84 11.47
CA PRO A 52 1.14 1.60 10.97
C PRO A 52 0.18 1.85 9.80
N ILE A 53 0.20 0.95 8.82
CA ILE A 53 -0.70 0.97 7.66
C ILE A 53 -1.90 0.10 8.01
N GLY A 54 -2.98 0.74 8.45
CA GLY A 54 -4.22 0.02 8.75
C GLY A 54 -4.80 -0.64 7.51
N VAL A 55 -5.47 -1.78 7.70
CA VAL A 55 -6.06 -2.57 6.60
C VAL A 55 -7.01 -1.77 5.69
N ASP A 56 -7.59 -0.70 6.20
CA ASP A 56 -8.52 0.17 5.48
C ASP A 56 -7.87 1.34 4.74
N GLN A 57 -6.57 1.59 4.93
CA GLN A 57 -5.90 2.80 4.43
C GLN A 57 -5.28 2.62 3.04
N GLY A 58 -5.23 1.39 2.53
CA GLY A 58 -4.52 1.06 1.30
C GLY A 58 -3.00 1.08 1.47
N GLN A 59 -2.33 0.13 0.83
CA GLN A 59 -0.91 -0.09 0.99
C GLN A 59 -0.21 -0.22 -0.37
N MET A 60 0.94 0.45 -0.50
CA MET A 60 1.91 0.21 -1.57
C MET A 60 3.03 -0.65 -1.00
N SER A 61 3.57 -1.59 -1.77
CA SER A 61 4.67 -2.44 -1.30
C SER A 61 5.64 -2.78 -2.42
N HIS A 62 6.93 -2.74 -2.10
CA HIS A 62 8.00 -3.08 -3.04
C HIS A 62 9.28 -3.48 -2.29
N ASP A 63 9.86 -4.64 -2.63
CA ASP A 63 11.10 -5.15 -2.03
C ASP A 63 11.13 -5.12 -0.50
N GLY A 64 10.01 -5.50 0.14
CA GLY A 64 9.86 -5.55 1.59
C GLY A 64 9.66 -4.18 2.28
N GLN A 65 9.57 -3.10 1.52
CA GLN A 65 9.15 -1.80 2.01
C GLN A 65 7.64 -1.61 1.79
N HIS A 66 7.03 -0.83 2.68
CA HIS A 66 5.61 -0.58 2.76
C HIS A 66 5.33 0.91 2.92
N TRP A 67 4.31 1.42 2.23
CA TRP A 67 3.88 2.81 2.37
C TRP A 67 2.36 2.89 2.38
N HIS A 68 1.79 3.90 3.06
CA HIS A 68 0.39 4.25 2.82
C HIS A 68 0.20 4.59 1.34
N ALA A 69 -0.92 4.14 0.75
CA ALA A 69 -1.32 4.49 -0.61
C ALA A 69 -1.84 5.93 -0.71
N THR A 70 -1.03 6.90 -0.28
CA THR A 70 -1.33 8.34 -0.28
C THR A 70 -0.22 9.11 -0.96
N ASP A 71 -0.55 10.30 -1.49
CA ASP A 71 0.39 11.18 -2.17
C ASP A 71 1.55 11.65 -1.26
N ASN A 72 1.34 11.63 0.05
CA ASN A 72 2.35 12.03 1.02
C ASN A 72 3.35 10.91 1.33
N CYS A 73 2.87 9.66 1.44
CA CYS A 73 3.73 8.54 1.84
C CYS A 73 4.39 7.86 0.65
N PHE A 74 3.66 7.67 -0.46
CA PHE A 74 4.19 7.05 -1.66
C PHE A 74 4.60 8.11 -2.69
N ALA A 75 5.67 8.85 -2.35
CA ALA A 75 6.17 10.00 -3.10
C ALA A 75 7.67 9.90 -3.34
N CYS A 76 8.14 10.58 -4.40
CA CYS A 76 9.57 10.66 -4.73
C CYS A 76 10.37 11.27 -3.56
N SER A 77 11.47 10.63 -3.13
CA SER A 77 12.32 11.15 -2.04
C SER A 77 12.91 12.53 -2.32
N THR A 78 13.10 12.89 -3.59
CA THR A 78 13.75 14.16 -3.97
C THR A 78 12.74 15.28 -4.19
N CYS A 79 11.78 15.11 -5.11
CA CYS A 79 10.85 16.16 -5.51
C CYS A 79 9.48 16.06 -4.84
N ARG A 80 9.24 15.00 -4.05
CA ARG A 80 8.00 14.76 -3.31
C ARG A 80 6.74 14.60 -4.18
N CYS A 81 6.86 14.46 -5.49
CA CYS A 81 5.69 14.18 -6.32
C CYS A 81 5.13 12.78 -6.02
N SER A 82 3.80 12.66 -6.04
CA SER A 82 3.11 11.36 -5.88
C SER A 82 3.54 10.38 -6.97
N LEU A 83 3.75 9.14 -6.55
CA LEU A 83 4.11 8.00 -7.40
C LEU A 83 2.92 7.03 -7.58
N LEU A 84 1.74 7.35 -7.00
CA LEU A 84 0.56 6.50 -7.13
C LEU A 84 0.14 6.37 -8.60
N GLY A 85 0.04 5.14 -9.08
CA GLY A 85 -0.30 4.84 -10.48
C GLY A 85 0.76 5.25 -11.50
N ARG A 86 1.97 5.63 -11.06
CA ARG A 86 3.08 6.06 -11.93
C ARG A 86 4.24 5.07 -11.83
N PRO A 87 5.03 4.89 -12.90
CA PRO A 87 6.30 4.18 -12.78
C PRO A 87 7.22 4.90 -11.80
N PHE A 88 7.98 4.13 -11.04
CA PHE A 88 8.95 4.64 -10.09
C PHE A 88 10.25 3.82 -10.17
N LEU A 89 11.32 4.39 -9.65
CA LEU A 89 12.64 3.80 -9.61
C LEU A 89 13.07 3.57 -8.16
N PRO A 90 13.15 2.31 -7.69
CA PRO A 90 13.70 1.97 -6.39
C PRO A 90 15.23 2.04 -6.43
N ARG A 91 15.85 2.71 -5.46
CA ARG A 91 17.32 2.78 -5.34
C ARG A 91 17.73 3.07 -3.90
N ARG A 92 18.60 2.22 -3.33
CA ARG A 92 19.17 2.37 -1.98
C ARG A 92 18.13 2.52 -0.85
N GLY A 93 17.01 1.80 -0.95
CA GLY A 93 15.92 1.89 0.06
C GLY A 93 15.06 3.15 -0.06
N GLU A 94 15.12 3.81 -1.21
CA GLU A 94 14.28 4.97 -1.52
C GLU A 94 13.61 4.81 -2.88
N ILE A 95 12.55 5.59 -3.13
CA ILE A 95 11.79 5.57 -4.38
C ILE A 95 11.82 6.94 -5.07
N TYR A 96 11.99 6.93 -6.38
CA TYR A 96 12.13 8.15 -7.18
C TYR A 96 11.23 8.13 -8.40
N CYS A 97 10.78 9.31 -8.85
CA CYS A 97 10.01 9.41 -10.10
C CYS A 97 10.87 9.30 -11.37
N SER A 98 12.17 9.60 -11.27
CA SER A 98 13.08 9.61 -12.41
C SER A 98 14.54 9.39 -11.98
N ILE A 99 15.40 9.09 -12.96
CA ILE A 99 16.84 8.95 -12.74
C ILE A 99 17.45 10.26 -12.22
N ALA A 100 17.01 11.43 -12.71
CA ALA A 100 17.48 12.73 -12.25
C ALA A 100 17.21 12.95 -10.76
N CYS A 101 15.98 12.64 -10.32
CA CYS A 101 15.64 12.67 -8.89
C CYS A 101 16.51 11.70 -8.09
N SER A 102 16.77 10.48 -8.60
CA SER A 102 17.65 9.50 -7.93
C SER A 102 19.12 9.94 -7.79
N LYS A 103 19.53 11.00 -8.50
CA LYS A 103 20.86 11.60 -8.43
C LYS A 103 20.90 12.89 -7.58
N GLY A 104 19.76 13.37 -7.11
CA GLY A 104 19.65 14.64 -6.37
C GLY A 104 19.78 15.89 -7.26
N GLU A 105 19.58 15.75 -8.57
CA GLU A 105 19.56 16.90 -9.48
C GLU A 105 18.25 17.69 -9.26
N PRO A 106 18.31 19.04 -9.17
CA PRO A 106 17.10 19.85 -9.00
C PRO A 106 16.14 19.63 -10.18
N PRO A 107 14.82 19.58 -9.93
CA PRO A 107 13.85 19.39 -10.99
C PRO A 107 13.95 20.57 -11.96
N THR A 108 14.36 20.31 -13.20
CA THR A 108 14.26 21.34 -14.25
C THR A 108 12.77 21.68 -14.46
N PRO A 109 12.39 22.96 -14.60
CA PRO A 109 10.98 23.38 -14.69
C PRO A 109 10.14 22.72 -15.80
N SER A 110 10.77 21.99 -16.72
CA SER A 110 10.10 21.33 -17.84
C SER A 110 9.50 19.95 -17.52
N GLU A 111 9.76 19.36 -16.35
CA GLU A 111 9.24 18.02 -15.98
C GLU A 111 8.22 18.02 -14.82
N ALA A 112 7.84 19.21 -14.32
CA ALA A 112 6.81 19.34 -13.28
C ALA A 112 5.38 19.10 -13.82
N SER A 113 5.22 19.03 -15.15
CA SER A 113 3.95 18.82 -15.84
C SER A 113 4.06 17.68 -16.83
N SER A 114 4.19 16.45 -16.34
CA SER A 114 4.00 15.25 -17.16
C SER A 114 3.18 14.20 -16.41
N GLY A 115 1.96 14.59 -16.07
CA GLY A 115 0.82 13.74 -16.38
C GLY A 115 0.61 13.80 -17.88
N LEU A 116 1.43 13.07 -18.64
CA LEU A 116 1.13 12.83 -20.05
C LEU A 116 0.17 11.63 -20.09
N PRO A 117 -1.01 11.75 -20.73
CA PRO A 117 -1.85 10.60 -20.98
C PRO A 117 -1.09 9.63 -21.90
N MET A 118 -1.22 8.34 -21.60
CA MET A 118 -0.85 7.27 -22.51
C MET A 118 -1.55 7.48 -23.86
N ASN A 119 -0.79 7.74 -24.93
CA ASN A 119 -1.16 7.28 -26.28
C ASN A 119 0.06 7.04 -27.18
N ASN A 120 0.30 5.73 -27.41
CA ASN A 120 0.89 5.06 -28.58
C ASN A 120 2.29 5.43 -29.11
N CYS A 121 3.19 4.42 -29.01
CA CYS A 121 4.11 3.85 -30.03
C CYS A 121 5.42 3.43 -29.32
N VAL A 122 5.85 2.18 -29.17
CA VAL A 122 5.50 0.89 -29.75
C VAL A 122 5.72 -0.20 -28.68
N ALA A 123 4.75 -1.10 -28.51
CA ALA A 123 4.95 -2.31 -27.74
C ALA A 123 5.80 -3.28 -28.59
N THR A 124 7.09 -3.41 -28.29
CA THR A 124 7.81 -4.64 -28.61
C THR A 124 7.46 -5.65 -27.53
N MET A 125 6.49 -6.51 -27.83
CA MET A 125 6.21 -7.73 -27.08
C MET A 125 7.43 -8.66 -27.15
N MET A 126 7.90 -9.11 -25.99
CA MET A 126 8.22 -10.53 -25.78
C MET A 126 6.93 -11.12 -25.20
N LEU A 127 6.28 -12.17 -25.71
CA LEU A 127 6.61 -13.26 -26.63
C LEU A 127 5.51 -13.39 -27.70
#